data_AF-A0A7Y4X7Y2-F1
#
_entry.id   AF-A0A7Y4X7Y2-F1
#
_cell.length_a   1.000
_cell.length_b   1.000
_cell.length_c   1.000
_cell.angle_alpha   90.00
_cell.angle_beta   90.00
_cell.angle_gamma   90.00
#
_symmetry.space_group_name_H-M   'P 1'
#
loop_
_entity.id
_entity.type
_entity.pdbx_description
1 polymer ?
#
loop_
_entity_poly.entity_id
_entity_poly.type
_entity_poly.pdbx_seq_one_letter_code
_entity_poly.pdbx_strand_id
1 'polypeptide(L)'
;MNSKPPIQTTTAASRINAVDLLRGLVMIVMALDHTRDWLHVSALTQSPTDLATTTPLLFFTRWVTYFCAPIFVFLAGTSAYLSAKTQPDLAAARRRLWLRGLWLVVLEFTLVNFAIWFDPKFRTFLFQVIAAIGFSFIALALLLKLSPKIIGLIGATIIFGHGLLPLLPLGNNWPLRLVLSPLFALTPYQLAPQLTLVIAYPLIPWLGILLAGFAAGQFFERA
;
A
#
# COMPACT_ATOMS: atom_id res chain seq x y z
N MET A 1 21.86 -40.68 38.12
CA MET A 1 22.43 -39.46 37.53
C MET A 1 21.71 -39.18 36.22
N ASN A 2 20.62 -38.41 36.26
CA ASN A 2 19.88 -37.99 35.06
C ASN A 2 20.34 -36.59 34.68
N SER A 3 21.32 -36.49 33.79
CA SER A 3 21.70 -35.23 33.16
C SER A 3 20.59 -34.81 32.19
N LYS A 4 19.81 -33.83 32.62
CA LYS A 4 18.85 -33.13 31.75
C LYS A 4 19.66 -32.53 30.58
N PRO A 5 19.25 -32.74 29.31
CA PRO A 5 19.94 -32.12 28.19
C PRO A 5 19.85 -30.60 28.31
N PRO A 6 20.87 -29.85 27.88
CA PRO A 6 20.84 -28.39 27.92
C PRO A 6 19.67 -27.90 27.08
N ILE A 7 18.88 -27.00 27.66
CA ILE A 7 17.84 -26.26 26.95
C ILE A 7 18.57 -25.46 25.87
N GLN A 8 18.44 -25.88 24.61
CA GLN A 8 18.85 -25.06 23.48
C GLN A 8 17.96 -23.83 23.50
N THR A 9 18.48 -22.72 24.02
CA THR A 9 17.93 -21.40 23.77
C THR A 9 18.04 -21.18 22.27
N THR A 10 16.96 -21.48 21.55
CA THR A 10 16.79 -21.01 20.18
C THR A 10 16.98 -19.51 20.23
N THR A 11 18.10 -19.02 19.72
CA THR A 11 18.32 -17.61 19.43
C THR A 11 17.09 -17.17 18.67
N ALA A 12 16.20 -16.44 19.33
CA ALA A 12 15.01 -15.88 18.72
C ALA A 12 15.49 -15.19 17.46
N ALA A 13 15.07 -15.69 16.30
CA ALA A 13 15.49 -15.17 15.01
C ALA A 13 15.39 -13.66 15.10
N SER A 14 16.52 -12.98 14.89
CA SER A 14 16.63 -11.53 14.84
C SER A 14 15.59 -11.03 13.83
N ARG A 15 14.37 -10.75 14.30
CA ARG A 15 13.42 -9.99 13.51
C ARG A 15 14.10 -8.67 13.28
N ILE A 16 14.13 -8.24 12.03
CA ILE A 16 14.81 -7.03 11.62
C ILE A 16 14.07 -5.85 12.26
N ASN A 17 14.47 -5.52 13.50
CA ASN A 17 13.82 -4.53 14.35
C ASN A 17 13.67 -3.21 13.62
N ALA A 18 14.61 -2.88 12.72
CA ALA A 18 14.58 -1.67 11.90
C ALA A 18 13.38 -1.60 10.94
N VAL A 19 12.99 -2.71 10.29
CA VAL A 19 11.86 -2.73 9.34
C VAL A 19 10.54 -2.56 10.10
N ASP A 20 10.38 -3.29 11.20
CA ASP A 20 9.17 -3.20 12.03
C ASP A 20 9.07 -1.84 12.73
N LEU A 21 10.20 -1.29 13.22
CA LEU A 21 10.28 0.04 13.82
C LEU A 21 9.94 1.15 12.82
N LEU A 22 10.54 1.13 11.62
CA LEU A 22 10.26 2.12 10.59
C LEU A 22 8.80 2.07 10.16
N ARG A 23 8.24 0.86 10.01
CA ARG A 23 6.81 0.69 9.72
C ARG A 23 5.94 1.27 10.82
N GLY A 24 6.26 1.03 12.09
CA GLY A 24 5.57 1.60 13.25
C GLY A 24 5.59 3.13 13.24
N LEU A 25 6.77 3.72 13.05
CA LEU A 25 6.94 5.17 12.95
C LEU A 25 6.11 5.76 11.81
N VAL A 26 6.18 5.15 10.62
CA VAL A 26 5.42 5.59 9.44
C VAL A 26 3.91 5.52 9.68
N MET A 27 3.40 4.47 10.35
CA MET A 27 1.99 4.37 10.71
C MET A 27 1.56 5.49 11.67
N ILE A 28 2.37 5.83 12.67
CA ILE A 28 2.08 6.92 13.61
C ILE A 28 2.02 8.26 12.88
N VAL A 29 3.03 8.56 12.05
CA VAL A 29 3.10 9.82 11.29
C VAL A 29 1.94 9.93 10.30
N MET A 30 1.54 8.84 9.66
CA MET A 30 0.38 8.79 8.75
C MET A 30 -0.95 9.02 9.50
N ALA A 31 -1.11 8.46 10.70
CA ALA A 31 -2.29 8.69 11.52
C ALA A 31 -2.40 10.15 12.00
N LEU A 32 -1.27 10.78 12.33
CA LEU A 32 -1.21 12.20 12.66
C LEU A 32 -1.60 13.08 11.46
N ASP A 33 -1.12 12.76 10.25
CA ASP A 33 -1.51 13.47 9.03
C ASP A 33 -3.01 13.39 8.77
N HIS A 34 -3.61 12.21 8.94
CA HIS A 34 -5.06 12.05 8.80
C HIS A 34 -5.83 12.79 9.89
N THR A 35 -5.33 12.85 11.13
CA THR A 35 -5.97 13.62 12.21
C THR A 35 -5.97 15.12 11.90
N ARG A 36 -4.90 15.64 11.27
CA ARG A 36 -4.86 17.03 10.80
C ARG A 36 -6.01 17.32 9.83
N ASP A 37 -6.27 16.42 8.88
CA ASP A 37 -7.30 16.62 7.85
C ASP A 37 -8.71 16.80 8.45
N TRP A 38 -8.95 16.32 9.68
CA TRP A 38 -10.21 16.50 10.41
C TRP A 38 -10.23 17.74 11.32
N LEU A 39 -9.09 18.19 11.83
CA LEU A 39 -9.00 19.25 12.83
C LEU A 39 -8.66 20.63 12.24
N HIS A 40 -8.00 20.67 11.09
CA HIS A 40 -7.66 21.94 10.44
C HIS A 40 -8.84 22.47 9.63
N VAL A 41 -9.36 23.64 10.01
CA VAL A 41 -10.49 24.31 9.36
C VAL A 41 -10.24 24.58 7.87
N SER A 42 -8.98 24.85 7.50
CA SER A 42 -8.58 25.06 6.10
C SER A 42 -8.21 23.77 5.36
N ALA A 43 -8.22 22.59 5.98
CA ALA A 43 -7.80 21.34 5.34
C ALA A 43 -8.68 20.95 4.14
N LEU A 44 -9.95 21.37 4.14
CA LEU A 44 -10.89 21.11 3.04
C LEU A 44 -10.84 22.16 1.94
N THR A 45 -10.28 23.35 2.20
CA THR A 45 -10.33 24.50 1.27
C THR A 45 -8.97 24.95 0.76
N GLN A 46 -7.88 24.57 1.42
CA GLN A 46 -6.52 24.96 1.07
C GLN A 46 -5.61 23.74 0.98
N SER A 47 -4.80 23.69 -0.07
CA SER A 47 -3.76 22.68 -0.18
C SER A 47 -2.59 23.05 0.73
N PRO A 48 -2.16 22.16 1.66
CA PRO A 48 -0.98 22.41 2.49
C PRO A 48 0.33 22.47 1.68
N THR A 49 0.30 22.11 0.39
CA THR A 49 1.45 22.20 -0.52
C THR A 49 1.43 23.42 -1.44
N ASP A 50 0.38 24.26 -1.38
CA ASP A 50 0.32 25.48 -2.17
C ASP A 50 1.25 26.55 -1.57
N LEU A 51 2.38 26.82 -2.24
CA LEU A 51 3.38 27.77 -1.77
C LEU A 51 2.85 29.21 -1.69
N ALA A 52 1.75 29.54 -2.36
CA ALA A 52 1.13 30.86 -2.30
C ALA A 52 0.32 31.09 -1.02
N THR A 53 -0.19 30.02 -0.40
CA THR A 53 -1.14 30.12 0.72
C THR A 53 -0.73 29.33 1.97
N THR A 54 0.26 28.43 1.85
CA THR A 54 0.75 27.60 2.96
C THR A 54 1.77 28.33 3.83
N THR A 55 2.01 27.79 5.03
CA THR A 55 3.13 28.18 5.88
C THR A 55 4.26 27.16 5.74
N PRO A 56 5.54 27.54 5.94
CA PRO A 56 6.65 26.59 5.85
C PRO A 56 6.46 25.37 6.76
N LEU A 57 5.96 25.57 7.98
CA LEU A 57 5.71 24.49 8.92
C LEU A 57 4.64 23.50 8.40
N LEU A 58 3.51 24.02 7.90
CA LEU A 58 2.44 23.19 7.35
C LEU A 58 2.91 22.44 6.09
N PHE A 59 3.65 23.11 5.21
CA PHE A 59 4.27 22.49 4.05
C PHE A 59 5.16 21.31 4.43
N PHE A 60 6.08 21.50 5.37
CA PHE A 60 7.00 20.44 5.79
C PHE A 60 6.26 19.25 6.43
N THR A 61 5.17 19.49 7.18
CA THR A 61 4.37 18.38 7.72
C THR A 61 3.77 17.52 6.59
N ARG A 62 3.20 18.14 5.55
CA ARG A 62 2.64 17.40 4.41
C ARG A 62 3.72 16.77 3.54
N TRP A 63 4.84 17.46 3.36
CA TRP A 63 5.96 16.96 2.57
C TRP A 63 6.55 15.69 3.18
N VAL A 64 6.75 15.66 4.50
CA VAL A 64 7.21 14.44 5.20
C VAL A 64 6.18 13.31 5.07
N THR A 65 4.89 13.61 5.28
CA THR A 65 3.83 12.59 5.26
C THR A 65 3.55 12.04 3.87
N TYR A 66 3.90 12.77 2.80
CA TYR A 66 3.83 12.29 1.42
C TYR A 66 4.68 11.04 1.18
N PHE A 67 5.81 10.91 1.87
CA PHE A 67 6.67 9.73 1.77
C PHE A 67 6.20 8.55 2.63
N CYS A 68 5.35 8.81 3.64
CA CYS A 68 4.89 7.76 4.55
C CYS A 68 4.14 6.65 3.81
N ALA A 69 3.21 6.97 2.91
CA ALA A 69 2.46 5.95 2.20
C ALA A 69 3.33 5.11 1.25
N PRO A 70 4.19 5.70 0.38
CA PRO A 70 5.12 4.94 -0.46
C PRO A 70 6.06 4.04 0.37
N ILE A 71 6.64 4.55 1.45
CA ILE A 71 7.51 3.77 2.34
C ILE A 71 6.73 2.61 2.96
N PHE A 72 5.51 2.86 3.45
CA PHE A 72 4.68 1.82 4.05
C PHE A 72 4.37 0.68 3.08
N VAL A 73 4.01 1.00 1.84
CA VAL A 73 3.72 0.02 0.78
C VAL A 73 4.98 -0.75 0.36
N PHE A 74 6.11 -0.06 0.26
CA PHE A 74 7.41 -0.69 -0.01
C PHE A 74 7.81 -1.67 1.10
N LEU A 75 7.67 -1.27 2.36
CA LEU A 75 7.94 -2.14 3.51
C LEU A 75 6.96 -3.31 3.57
N ALA A 76 5.69 -3.11 3.19
CA ALA A 76 4.72 -4.21 3.08
C ALA A 76 5.17 -5.26 2.06
N GLY A 77 5.71 -4.84 0.91
CA GLY A 77 6.33 -5.73 -0.07
C GLY A 77 7.56 -6.46 0.50
N THR A 78 8.43 -5.73 1.20
CA THR A 78 9.62 -6.29 1.87
C THR A 78 9.23 -7.36 2.90
N SER A 79 8.24 -7.08 3.75
CA SER A 79 7.69 -8.04 4.71
C SER A 79 7.04 -9.24 4.03
N ALA A 80 6.43 -9.05 2.86
CA ALA A 80 5.86 -10.15 2.08
C ALA A 80 6.94 -11.11 1.57
N TYR A 81 8.10 -10.61 1.13
CA TYR A 81 9.25 -11.44 0.76
C TYR A 81 9.76 -12.28 1.94
N LEU A 82 10.06 -11.62 3.07
CA LEU A 82 10.54 -12.29 4.27
C LEU A 82 9.52 -13.31 4.80
N SER A 83 8.24 -12.96 4.75
CA SER A 83 7.16 -13.87 5.15
C SER A 83 6.98 -15.05 4.19
N ALA A 84 7.27 -14.89 2.89
CA ALA A 84 7.18 -15.99 1.92
C ALA A 84 8.30 -17.01 2.13
N LYS A 85 9.50 -16.55 2.53
CA LYS A 85 10.66 -17.42 2.83
C LYS A 85 10.48 -18.32 4.05
N THR A 86 9.63 -17.91 5.00
CA THR A 86 9.33 -18.72 6.19
C THR A 86 8.22 -19.75 5.98
N GLN A 87 7.61 -19.81 4.79
CA GLN A 87 6.57 -20.79 4.49
C GLN A 87 7.18 -22.10 3.97
N PRO A 88 6.54 -23.26 4.23
CA PRO A 88 7.08 -24.57 3.87
C PRO A 88 7.13 -24.80 2.35
N ASP A 89 6.19 -24.23 1.61
CA ASP A 89 6.12 -24.34 0.15
C ASP A 89 5.53 -23.08 -0.50
N LEU A 90 5.61 -23.04 -1.83
CA LEU A 90 5.08 -21.93 -2.63
C LEU A 90 3.56 -21.79 -2.52
N ALA A 91 2.81 -22.90 -2.39
CA ALA A 91 1.36 -22.87 -2.28
C ALA A 91 0.89 -22.23 -0.97
N ALA A 92 1.56 -22.54 0.14
CA ALA A 92 1.37 -21.94 1.46
C ALA A 92 1.72 -20.45 1.45
N ALA A 93 2.83 -20.06 0.83
CA ALA A 93 3.19 -18.65 0.64
C ALA A 93 2.13 -17.88 -0.15
N ARG A 94 1.67 -18.45 -1.27
CA ARG A 94 0.60 -17.87 -2.09
C ARG A 94 -0.70 -17.72 -1.33
N ARG A 95 -1.14 -18.78 -0.63
CA ARG A 95 -2.38 -18.78 0.14
C ARG A 95 -2.33 -17.75 1.26
N ARG A 96 -1.20 -17.61 1.96
CA ARG A 96 -1.01 -16.60 3.02
C ARG A 96 -1.12 -15.18 2.46
N LEU A 97 -0.49 -14.88 1.32
CA LEU A 97 -0.60 -13.58 0.67
C LEU A 97 -2.03 -13.31 0.18
N TRP A 98 -2.66 -14.29 -0.46
CA TRP A 98 -4.04 -14.20 -0.93
C TRP A 98 -5.02 -13.88 0.20
N LEU A 99 -4.98 -14.66 1.29
CA LEU A 99 -5.87 -14.47 2.44
C LEU A 99 -5.64 -13.11 3.09
N ARG A 100 -4.39 -12.70 3.29
CA ARG A 100 -4.07 -11.38 3.85
C ARG A 100 -4.54 -10.26 2.93
N GLY A 101 -4.33 -10.40 1.63
CA GLY A 101 -4.79 -9.42 0.65
C GLY A 101 -6.30 -9.27 0.66
N LEU A 102 -7.04 -10.39 0.65
CA LEU A 102 -8.50 -10.39 0.74
C LEU A 102 -9.00 -9.76 2.03
N TRP A 103 -8.39 -10.08 3.18
CA TRP A 103 -8.73 -9.45 4.46
C TRP A 103 -8.53 -7.93 4.44
N LEU A 104 -7.45 -7.43 3.83
CA LEU A 104 -7.20 -6.00 3.72
C LEU A 104 -8.23 -5.31 2.82
N VAL A 105 -8.61 -5.94 1.69
CA VAL A 105 -9.66 -5.42 0.80
C VAL A 105 -11.00 -5.35 1.53
N VAL A 106 -11.38 -6.42 2.24
CA VAL A 106 -12.61 -6.45 3.04
C VAL A 106 -12.58 -5.36 4.10
N LEU A 107 -11.47 -5.26 4.86
CA LEU A 107 -11.33 -4.27 5.93
C LEU A 107 -11.42 -2.83 5.40
N GLU A 108 -10.86 -2.55 4.23
CA GLU A 108 -10.96 -1.24 3.58
C GLU A 108 -12.42 -0.88 3.28
N PHE A 109 -13.10 -1.72 2.52
CA PHE A 109 -14.46 -1.42 2.04
C PHE A 109 -15.55 -1.63 3.11
N THR A 110 -15.17 -2.01 4.33
CA THR A 110 -16.09 -2.13 5.45
C THR A 110 -15.69 -1.17 6.56
N LEU A 111 -14.79 -1.58 7.44
CA LEU A 111 -14.44 -0.85 8.66
C LEU A 111 -13.81 0.51 8.37
N VAL A 112 -12.86 0.60 7.44
CA VAL A 112 -12.12 1.85 7.18
C VAL A 112 -13.02 2.88 6.50
N ASN A 113 -13.74 2.46 5.47
CA ASN A 113 -14.70 3.34 4.78
C ASN A 113 -15.80 3.82 5.73
N PHE A 114 -16.32 2.94 6.59
CA PHE A 114 -17.26 3.33 7.62
C PHE A 114 -16.63 4.30 8.62
N ALA A 115 -15.40 4.07 9.07
CA ALA A 115 -14.72 4.96 10.03
C ALA A 115 -14.44 6.36 9.46
N ILE A 116 -14.16 6.48 8.16
CA ILE A 116 -13.89 7.76 7.50
C ILE A 116 -15.17 8.53 7.24
N TRP A 117 -16.17 7.90 6.63
CA TRP A 117 -17.39 8.62 6.22
C TRP A 117 -18.45 8.67 7.32
N PHE A 118 -18.35 7.80 8.32
CA PHE A 118 -19.39 7.54 9.33
C PHE A 118 -20.79 7.36 8.70
N ASP A 119 -20.83 6.79 7.49
CA ASP A 119 -22.04 6.56 6.71
C ASP A 119 -22.40 5.07 6.71
N PRO A 120 -23.42 4.64 7.46
CA PRO A 120 -23.84 3.23 7.48
C PRO A 120 -24.46 2.78 6.14
N LYS A 121 -24.78 3.70 5.23
CA LYS A 121 -25.34 3.39 3.91
C LYS A 121 -24.27 3.19 2.84
N PHE A 122 -22.98 3.39 3.16
CA PHE A 122 -21.85 3.20 2.24
C PHE A 122 -22.05 3.87 0.88
N ARG A 123 -22.52 5.13 0.88
CA ARG A 123 -22.76 5.90 -0.36
C ARG A 123 -21.48 6.32 -1.05
N THR A 124 -20.40 6.44 -0.29
CA THR A 124 -19.08 6.78 -0.81
C THR A 124 -18.08 5.72 -0.38
N PHE A 125 -17.44 5.09 -1.35
CA PHE A 125 -16.28 4.24 -1.12
C PHE A 125 -15.02 5.00 -1.52
N LEU A 126 -14.02 5.01 -0.64
CA LEU A 126 -12.69 5.53 -0.83
C LEU A 126 -11.75 4.32 -0.97
N PHE A 127 -11.05 4.23 -2.09
CA PHE A 127 -9.98 3.26 -2.30
C PHE A 127 -8.65 3.89 -1.85
N GLN A 128 -8.20 3.52 -0.66
CA GLN A 128 -6.98 4.02 -0.04
C GLN A 128 -5.83 3.00 -0.09
N VAL A 129 -4.77 3.33 0.64
CA VAL A 129 -3.53 2.57 0.73
C VAL A 129 -3.75 1.12 1.18
N ILE A 130 -4.72 0.85 2.06
CA ILE A 130 -4.99 -0.51 2.57
C ILE A 130 -5.56 -1.39 1.46
N ALA A 131 -6.54 -0.90 0.68
CA ALA A 131 -7.01 -1.61 -0.51
C ALA A 131 -5.89 -1.78 -1.53
N ALA A 132 -5.09 -0.74 -1.79
CA ALA A 132 -3.97 -0.82 -2.73
C ALA A 132 -2.99 -1.95 -2.35
N ILE A 133 -2.62 -2.07 -1.06
CA ILE A 133 -1.80 -3.18 -0.55
C ILE A 133 -2.53 -4.51 -0.69
N GLY A 134 -3.83 -4.56 -0.36
CA GLY A 134 -4.64 -5.78 -0.42
C GLY A 134 -4.67 -6.39 -1.82
N PHE A 135 -5.02 -5.59 -2.82
CA PHE A 135 -4.98 -6.01 -4.23
C PHE A 135 -3.55 -6.31 -4.71
N SER A 136 -2.56 -5.55 -4.24
CA SER A 136 -1.16 -5.81 -4.59
C SER A 136 -0.63 -7.14 -4.03
N PHE A 137 -1.07 -7.56 -2.84
CA PHE A 137 -0.76 -8.90 -2.31
C PHE A 137 -1.43 -10.01 -3.11
N ILE A 138 -2.66 -9.80 -3.56
CA ILE A 138 -3.37 -10.73 -4.45
C ILE A 138 -2.59 -10.88 -5.77
N ALA A 139 -2.20 -9.76 -6.38
CA ALA A 139 -1.39 -9.76 -7.60
C ALA A 139 -0.01 -10.41 -7.39
N LEU A 140 0.69 -10.06 -6.31
CA LEU A 140 1.98 -10.65 -5.95
C LEU A 140 1.90 -12.16 -5.73
N ALA A 141 0.81 -12.67 -5.15
CA ALA A 141 0.62 -14.11 -4.98
C ALA A 141 0.57 -14.85 -6.32
N LEU A 142 -0.01 -14.23 -7.36
CA LEU A 142 0.03 -14.77 -8.72
C LEU A 142 1.45 -14.75 -9.30
N LEU A 143 2.18 -13.67 -9.05
CA LEU A 143 3.57 -13.46 -9.52
C LEU A 143 4.63 -14.25 -8.74
N LEU A 144 4.28 -14.87 -7.60
CA LEU A 144 5.25 -15.49 -6.69
C LEU A 144 6.05 -16.68 -7.27
N LYS A 145 5.66 -17.19 -8.44
CA LYS A 145 6.44 -18.19 -9.21
C LYS A 145 7.69 -17.58 -9.85
N LEU A 146 7.70 -16.27 -10.10
CA LEU A 146 8.79 -15.55 -10.74
C LEU A 146 9.92 -15.31 -9.73
N SER A 147 11.14 -15.16 -10.23
CA SER A 147 12.25 -14.78 -9.37
C SER A 147 12.05 -13.36 -8.82
N PRO A 148 12.54 -13.04 -7.61
CA PRO A 148 12.38 -11.70 -7.03
C PRO A 148 13.00 -10.59 -7.90
N LYS A 149 14.05 -10.90 -8.67
CA LYS A 149 14.64 -9.99 -9.66
C LYS A 149 13.66 -9.61 -10.76
N ILE A 150 12.91 -10.58 -11.31
CA ILE A 150 11.90 -10.33 -12.34
C ILE A 150 10.74 -9.51 -11.74
N ILE A 151 10.30 -9.85 -10.53
CA ILE A 151 9.27 -9.10 -9.81
C ILE A 151 9.72 -7.63 -9.60
N GLY A 152 10.97 -7.43 -9.20
CA GLY A 152 11.56 -6.10 -9.05
C GLY A 152 11.64 -5.33 -10.36
N LEU A 153 12.00 -6.00 -11.46
CA LEU A 153 12.03 -5.39 -12.80
C LEU A 153 10.62 -4.96 -13.25
N ILE A 154 9.61 -5.79 -13.00
CA ILE A 154 8.19 -5.42 -13.27
C ILE A 154 7.82 -4.18 -12.43
N GLY A 155 8.17 -4.18 -11.14
CA GLY A 155 7.93 -3.04 -10.25
C GLY A 155 8.62 -1.76 -10.73
N ALA A 156 9.89 -1.83 -11.12
CA ALA A 156 10.64 -0.70 -11.65
C ALA A 156 10.03 -0.18 -12.97
N THR A 157 9.69 -1.06 -13.90
CA THR A 157 9.01 -0.69 -15.15
C THR A 157 7.69 0.03 -14.88
N ILE A 158 6.91 -0.43 -13.90
CA ILE A 158 5.68 0.27 -13.50
C ILE A 158 6.01 1.66 -12.93
N ILE A 159 6.95 1.76 -12.00
CA ILE A 159 7.31 3.04 -11.36
C ILE A 159 7.81 4.07 -12.39
N PHE A 160 8.68 3.68 -13.33
CA PHE A 160 9.21 4.61 -14.33
C PHE A 160 8.27 4.80 -15.54
N GLY A 161 7.40 3.82 -15.82
CA GLY A 161 6.53 3.83 -16.99
C GLY A 161 5.10 4.33 -16.73
N HIS A 162 4.60 4.32 -15.49
CA HIS A 162 3.20 4.66 -15.22
C HIS A 162 2.82 6.09 -15.61
N GLY A 163 3.78 7.03 -15.58
CA GLY A 163 3.57 8.43 -16.01
C GLY A 163 3.39 8.60 -17.52
N LEU A 164 3.79 7.61 -18.33
CA LEU A 164 3.62 7.65 -19.80
C LEU A 164 2.22 7.22 -20.23
N LEU A 165 1.54 6.40 -19.42
CA LEU A 165 0.24 5.83 -19.78
C LEU A 165 -0.89 6.87 -19.89
N PRO A 166 -0.96 7.90 -19.01
CA PRO A 166 -1.90 9.00 -19.16
C PRO A 166 -1.66 9.86 -20.41
N LEU A 167 -0.49 9.79 -21.05
CA LEU A 167 -0.18 10.52 -22.29
C LEU A 167 -0.73 9.82 -23.54
N LEU A 168 -1.13 8.55 -23.42
CA LEU A 168 -1.81 7.87 -24.52
C LEU A 168 -3.16 8.56 -24.74
N PRO A 169 -3.51 8.92 -25.99
CA PRO A 169 -4.84 9.42 -26.32
C PRO A 169 -5.82 8.25 -26.21
N LEU A 170 -6.19 7.92 -24.98
CA LEU A 170 -7.36 7.14 -24.64
C LEU A 170 -8.53 8.02 -25.10
N GLY A 171 -8.87 7.96 -26.39
CA GLY A 171 -9.90 8.78 -27.01
C GLY A 171 -11.26 8.60 -26.32
N ASN A 172 -12.33 9.13 -26.91
CA ASN A 172 -13.71 9.05 -26.39
C ASN A 172 -14.28 7.62 -26.16
N ASN A 173 -13.45 6.58 -26.19
CA ASN A 173 -13.77 5.20 -25.86
C ASN A 173 -14.03 5.03 -24.35
N TRP A 174 -15.25 5.39 -23.96
CA TRP A 174 -15.80 5.29 -22.61
C TRP A 174 -15.49 3.96 -21.87
N PRO A 175 -15.60 2.77 -22.51
CA PRO A 175 -15.32 1.50 -21.81
C PRO A 175 -13.85 1.35 -21.42
N LEU A 176 -12.95 1.77 -22.30
CA LEU A 176 -11.51 1.67 -22.08
C LEU A 176 -11.07 2.63 -20.96
N ARG A 177 -11.66 3.84 -20.93
CA ARG A 177 -11.43 4.82 -19.86
C ARG A 177 -11.92 4.31 -18.52
N LEU A 178 -13.10 3.69 -18.43
CA LEU A 178 -13.62 3.12 -17.17
C LEU A 178 -12.72 2.04 -16.57
N VAL A 179 -12.03 1.24 -17.39
CA VAL A 179 -11.14 0.19 -16.90
C VAL A 179 -9.73 0.71 -16.60
N LEU A 180 -9.17 1.59 -17.44
CA LEU A 180 -7.79 2.06 -17.27
C LEU A 180 -7.65 3.20 -16.26
N SER A 181 -8.60 4.13 -16.18
CA SER A 181 -8.45 5.29 -15.28
C SER A 181 -8.34 4.90 -13.78
N PRO A 182 -9.09 3.90 -13.26
CA PRO A 182 -8.91 3.40 -11.89
C PRO A 182 -7.51 2.89 -11.57
N LEU A 183 -6.83 2.38 -12.61
CA LEU A 183 -5.54 1.71 -12.47
C LEU A 183 -4.40 2.71 -12.38
N PHE A 184 -4.53 3.90 -12.97
CA PHE A 184 -3.43 4.84 -13.16
C PHE A 184 -3.66 6.25 -12.61
N ALA A 185 -4.91 6.65 -12.37
CA ALA A 185 -5.24 8.03 -12.02
C ALA A 185 -6.16 8.13 -10.80
N LEU A 186 -5.94 9.17 -10.00
CA LEU A 186 -6.87 9.55 -8.94
C LEU A 186 -8.15 10.08 -9.58
N THR A 187 -9.24 9.34 -9.44
CA THR A 187 -10.49 9.66 -10.13
C THR A 187 -11.70 9.28 -9.28
N PRO A 188 -12.71 10.16 -9.15
CA PRO A 188 -14.02 9.80 -8.63
C PRO A 188 -14.89 9.18 -9.74
N TYR A 189 -15.57 8.07 -9.44
CA TYR A 189 -16.53 7.40 -10.30
C TYR A 189 -17.90 7.37 -9.63
N GLN A 190 -18.92 7.84 -10.34
CA GLN A 190 -20.29 7.68 -9.90
C GLN A 190 -20.82 6.35 -10.45
N LEU A 191 -20.88 5.32 -9.60
CA LEU A 191 -21.32 3.98 -9.97
C LEU A 191 -22.86 3.89 -10.05
N ALA A 192 -23.54 4.67 -9.22
CA ALA A 192 -24.98 4.85 -9.21
C ALA A 192 -25.32 6.26 -8.68
N PRO A 193 -26.58 6.75 -8.80
CA PRO A 193 -26.94 8.10 -8.36
C PRO A 193 -26.57 8.44 -6.92
N GLN A 194 -26.48 7.42 -6.05
CA GLN A 194 -26.16 7.55 -4.63
C GLN A 194 -24.89 6.78 -4.24
N LEU A 195 -24.12 6.28 -5.21
CA LEU A 195 -22.94 5.47 -4.98
C LEU A 195 -21.74 6.05 -5.73
N THR A 196 -20.77 6.55 -4.99
CA THR A 196 -19.53 7.12 -5.52
C THR A 196 -18.33 6.29 -5.07
N LEU A 197 -17.45 5.94 -5.99
CA LEU A 197 -16.16 5.32 -5.72
C LEU A 197 -15.05 6.33 -6.01
N VAL A 198 -14.28 6.72 -5.01
CA VAL A 198 -13.15 7.62 -5.13
C VAL A 198 -11.86 6.82 -5.03
N ILE A 199 -11.08 6.80 -6.12
CA ILE A 199 -9.81 6.09 -6.14
C ILE A 199 -8.69 7.06 -5.76
N ALA A 200 -8.33 7.09 -4.47
CA ALA A 200 -7.26 7.94 -3.98
C ALA A 200 -5.87 7.33 -4.23
N TYR A 201 -5.78 5.99 -4.29
CA TYR A 201 -4.53 5.25 -4.45
C TYR A 201 -4.61 4.34 -5.71
N PRO A 202 -4.20 4.81 -6.90
CA PRO A 202 -4.31 4.06 -8.16
C PRO A 202 -3.54 2.74 -8.15
N LEU A 203 -4.21 1.63 -8.43
CA LEU A 203 -3.67 0.30 -8.14
C LEU A 203 -2.29 0.03 -8.76
N ILE A 204 -2.06 0.41 -10.02
CA ILE A 204 -0.84 0.01 -10.74
C ILE A 204 0.42 0.71 -10.19
N PRO A 205 0.48 2.04 -10.06
CA PRO A 205 1.63 2.71 -9.42
C PRO A 205 1.97 2.13 -8.05
N TRP A 206 0.96 1.87 -7.21
CA TRP A 206 1.15 1.32 -5.85
C TRP A 206 1.58 -0.14 -5.87
N LEU A 207 1.09 -0.95 -6.82
CA LEU A 207 1.60 -2.29 -7.08
C LEU A 207 3.10 -2.22 -7.42
N GLY A 208 3.52 -1.28 -8.28
CA GLY A 208 4.92 -1.09 -8.64
C GLY A 208 5.83 -0.91 -7.42
N ILE A 209 5.42 -0.04 -6.48
CA ILE A 209 6.13 0.20 -5.21
C ILE A 209 6.21 -1.08 -4.37
N LEU A 210 5.10 -1.83 -4.27
CA LEU A 210 5.06 -3.08 -3.51
C LEU A 210 6.00 -4.14 -4.11
N LEU A 211 5.99 -4.30 -5.44
CA LEU A 211 6.86 -5.25 -6.13
C LEU A 211 8.35 -4.88 -6.00
N ALA A 212 8.67 -3.59 -6.06
CA ALA A 212 10.03 -3.10 -5.79
C ALA A 212 10.46 -3.43 -4.35
N GLY A 213 9.57 -3.23 -3.38
CA GLY A 213 9.80 -3.62 -1.97
C GLY A 213 9.99 -5.14 -1.81
N PHE A 214 9.20 -5.94 -2.51
CA PHE A 214 9.35 -7.41 -2.50
C PHE A 214 10.74 -7.84 -3.00
N ALA A 215 11.24 -7.24 -4.08
CA ALA A 215 12.59 -7.50 -4.57
C ALA A 215 13.67 -7.00 -3.59
N ALA A 216 13.47 -5.84 -2.95
CA ALA A 216 14.40 -5.33 -1.95
C ALA A 216 14.49 -6.23 -0.71
N GLY A 217 13.46 -7.03 -0.42
CA GLY A 217 13.47 -8.06 0.62
C GLY A 217 14.67 -9.01 0.55
N GLN A 218 15.23 -9.25 -0.64
CA GLN A 218 16.42 -10.10 -0.80
C GLN A 218 17.65 -9.57 -0.05
N PHE A 219 17.79 -8.25 0.10
CA PHE A 219 18.92 -7.64 0.79
C PHE A 219 18.86 -7.83 2.31
N PHE A 220 17.65 -8.01 2.84
CA PHE A 220 17.38 -8.24 4.25
C PHE A 220 17.50 -9.72 4.67
N GLU A 221 17.65 -10.63 3.71
CA GLU A 221 17.89 -12.06 3.98
C GLU A 221 19.30 -12.34 4.52
N ARG A 222 20.23 -11.39 4.34
CA ARG A 222 21.65 -11.53 4.68
C ARG A 222 22.08 -10.76 5.94
N ALA A 223 21.13 -10.16 6.67
CA ALA A 223 21.37 -9.35 7.86
C ALA A 223 21.06 -10.12 9.15
#